data_AF-A0AAU9M277-F1
#
_entry.id   AF-A0AAU9M277-F1
#
_cell.length_a   1.000
_cell.length_b   1.000
_cell.length_c   1.000
_cell.angle_alpha   90.00
_cell.angle_beta   90.00
_cell.angle_gamma   90.00
#
_symmetry.space_group_name_H-M   'P 1'
#
loop_
_entity.id
_entity.type
_entity.pdbx_description
1 polymer ?
#
loop_
_entity_poly.entity_id
_entity_poly.type
_entity_poly.pdbx_seq_one_letter_code
_entity_poly.pdbx_strand_id
1 'polypeptide(L)'
;MVTYELQISLLQVGLFYEDGNPVEAKGIGRKILDMVHKTYESEIGGKGFAYDGEKTLFTVGALPATKLDFNVVLENAASNRTIRGGSPSEGETKRSRRVPQSKQYKVTLSFATKIPIQAVVNALQGHDSEQFHEAVRVLDVLLRQHAAKQLSSG
;
A
#
# COMPACT_ATOMS: atom_id res chain seq x y z
N MET A 1 11.39 -1.35 35.14
CA MET A 1 11.66 -1.26 33.68
C MET A 1 10.37 -1.60 32.97
N VAL A 2 9.74 -0.64 32.30
CA VAL A 2 8.61 -0.95 31.41
C VAL A 2 9.21 -1.59 30.16
N THR A 3 9.05 -2.89 29.98
CA THR A 3 9.36 -3.54 28.70
C THR A 3 8.41 -2.95 27.67
N TYR A 4 8.90 -2.05 26.82
CA TYR A 4 8.18 -1.65 25.61
C TYR A 4 8.18 -2.88 24.70
N GLU A 5 7.18 -3.74 24.82
CA GLU A 5 7.00 -4.80 23.83
C GLU A 5 6.78 -4.12 22.47
N LEU A 6 7.74 -4.34 21.57
CA LEU A 6 7.55 -4.11 20.15
C LEU A 6 6.27 -4.86 19.76
N GLN A 7 5.36 -4.18 19.08
CA GLN A 7 4.09 -4.76 18.64
C GLN A 7 3.91 -4.44 17.16
N ILE A 8 3.18 -5.29 16.46
CA ILE A 8 2.79 -5.05 15.09
C ILE A 8 1.33 -4.62 15.10
N SER A 9 1.00 -3.55 14.39
CA SER A 9 -0.38 -3.11 14.23
C SER A 9 -0.90 -3.58 12.88
N LEU A 10 -2.07 -4.23 12.89
CA LEU A 10 -2.86 -4.51 11.70
C LEU A 10 -3.79 -3.32 11.46
N LEU A 11 -3.74 -2.76 10.25
CA LEU A 11 -4.63 -1.71 9.78
C LEU A 11 -5.42 -2.17 8.57
N GLN A 12 -6.70 -1.81 8.53
CA GLN A 12 -7.54 -1.87 7.34
C GLN A 12 -7.28 -0.65 6.46
N VAL A 13 -7.15 -0.89 5.15
CA VAL A 13 -6.93 0.13 4.14
C VAL A 13 -8.22 0.32 3.33
N GLY A 14 -8.73 1.55 3.31
CA GLY A 14 -9.78 1.99 2.40
C GLY A 14 -9.19 2.85 1.29
N LEU A 15 -9.38 2.47 0.03
CA LEU A 15 -8.93 3.23 -1.14
C LEU A 15 -10.13 3.64 -1.97
N PHE A 16 -10.32 4.94 -2.16
CA PHE A 16 -11.44 5.49 -2.91
C PHE A 16 -10.96 6.52 -3.93
N TYR A 17 -11.68 6.62 -5.03
CA TYR A 17 -11.58 7.77 -5.92
C TYR A 17 -12.23 8.99 -5.27
N GLU A 18 -12.04 10.16 -5.89
CA GLU A 18 -12.61 11.43 -5.39
C GLU A 18 -14.14 11.39 -5.25
N ASP A 19 -14.81 10.71 -6.19
CA ASP A 19 -16.26 10.50 -6.23
C ASP A 19 -16.79 9.54 -5.15
N GLY A 20 -15.90 8.95 -4.34
CA GLY A 20 -16.25 8.02 -3.26
C GLY A 20 -16.37 6.56 -3.69
N ASN A 21 -16.20 6.24 -4.98
CA ASN A 21 -16.20 4.85 -5.43
C ASN A 21 -14.90 4.14 -5.02
N PRO A 22 -14.94 2.85 -4.67
CA PRO A 22 -13.74 2.09 -4.31
C PRO A 22 -12.78 1.97 -5.51
N VAL A 23 -11.49 1.93 -5.21
CA VAL A 23 -10.45 1.76 -6.24
C VAL A 23 -10.33 0.28 -6.62
N GLU A 24 -10.71 -0.07 -7.85
CA GLU A 24 -10.66 -1.45 -8.36
C GLU A 24 -9.41 -1.76 -9.21
N ALA A 25 -8.61 -0.74 -9.55
CA ALA A 25 -7.46 -0.92 -10.42
C ALA A 25 -6.34 -1.71 -9.71
N LYS A 26 -6.06 -2.93 -10.18
CA LYS A 26 -5.03 -3.81 -9.60
C LYS A 26 -3.66 -3.13 -9.57
N GLY A 27 -2.96 -3.28 -8.45
CA GLY A 27 -1.58 -2.80 -8.26
C GLY A 27 -1.44 -1.30 -7.99
N ILE A 28 -2.48 -0.48 -8.20
CA ILE A 28 -2.39 0.97 -7.94
C ILE A 28 -2.28 1.28 -6.45
N GLY A 29 -2.85 0.44 -5.58
CA GLY A 29 -2.84 0.65 -4.13
C GLY A 29 -1.44 0.78 -3.54
N ARG A 30 -0.45 0.04 -4.08
CA ARG A 30 0.96 0.17 -3.67
C ARG A 30 1.50 1.57 -3.98
N LYS A 31 1.22 2.10 -5.17
CA LYS A 31 1.63 3.46 -5.57
C LYS A 31 0.94 4.54 -4.73
N ILE A 32 -0.35 4.35 -4.44
CA ILE A 32 -1.13 5.25 -3.59
C ILE A 32 -0.51 5.30 -2.18
N LEU A 33 -0.22 4.15 -1.57
CA LEU A 33 0.36 4.09 -0.23
C LEU A 33 1.82 4.54 -0.17
N ASP A 34 2.60 4.31 -1.22
CA ASP A 34 3.93 4.91 -1.34
C ASP A 34 3.84 6.44 -1.37
N MET A 35 2.82 7.00 -2.03
CA MET A 35 2.59 8.45 -2.00
C MET A 35 2.15 8.94 -0.62
N VAL A 36 1.29 8.19 0.08
CA VAL A 36 0.93 8.51 1.48
C VAL A 36 2.17 8.56 2.36
N HIS A 37 3.03 7.53 2.29
CA HIS A 37 4.24 7.47 3.11
C HIS A 37 5.23 8.60 2.77
N LYS A 38 5.34 9.00 1.50
CA LYS A 38 6.23 10.10 1.08
C LYS A 38 5.70 11.47 1.50
N THR A 39 4.41 11.70 1.37
CA THR A 39 3.81 13.02 1.62
C THR A 39 3.52 13.27 3.10
N TYR A 40 3.14 12.24 3.84
CA TYR A 40 2.61 12.35 5.21
C TYR A 40 3.46 11.61 6.24
N GLU A 41 4.77 11.47 6.01
CA GLU A 41 5.70 10.71 6.88
C GLU A 41 5.58 11.08 8.37
N SER A 42 5.52 12.38 8.67
CA SER A 42 5.38 12.89 10.04
C SER A 42 4.03 12.54 10.67
N GLU A 43 2.94 12.56 9.89
CA GLU A 43 1.57 12.26 10.38
C GLU A 43 1.38 10.77 10.67
N ILE A 44 2.13 9.91 9.99
CA ILE A 44 2.17 8.47 10.27
C ILE A 44 3.25 8.11 11.29
N GLY A 45 3.92 9.10 11.91
CA GLY A 45 4.92 8.90 12.95
C GLY A 45 6.22 8.23 12.46
N GLY A 46 6.58 8.43 11.20
CA GLY A 46 7.75 7.83 10.56
C GLY A 46 7.69 6.30 10.48
N LYS A 47 6.49 5.71 10.55
CA LYS A 47 6.32 4.24 10.53
C LYS A 47 6.37 3.69 9.12
N GLY A 48 7.21 2.68 8.91
CA GLY A 48 7.24 1.91 7.68
C GLY A 48 5.98 1.06 7.48
N PHE A 49 5.57 0.90 6.22
CA PHE A 49 4.38 0.14 5.83
C PHE A 49 4.75 -1.18 5.14
N ALA A 50 3.98 -2.23 5.46
CA ALA A 50 3.91 -3.47 4.71
C ALA A 50 2.47 -3.74 4.28
N TYR A 51 2.20 -3.61 2.98
CA TYR A 51 0.85 -3.68 2.43
C TYR A 51 0.67 -4.96 1.61
N ASP A 52 -0.44 -5.66 1.83
CA ASP A 52 -0.76 -6.91 1.14
C ASP A 52 -1.06 -6.72 -0.35
N GLY A 53 -1.47 -5.52 -0.75
CA GLY A 53 -1.88 -5.21 -2.12
C GLY A 53 -3.39 -4.98 -2.26
N GLU A 54 -4.16 -5.23 -1.20
CA GLU A 54 -5.63 -5.22 -1.21
C GLU A 54 -6.23 -4.34 -0.11
N LYS A 55 -6.26 -4.81 1.15
CA LYS A 55 -7.03 -4.17 2.23
C LYS A 55 -6.30 -4.13 3.56
N THR A 56 -5.10 -4.71 3.65
CA THR A 56 -4.41 -4.87 4.93
C THR A 56 -3.01 -4.31 4.88
N LEU A 57 -2.68 -3.54 5.90
CA LEU A 57 -1.38 -2.92 6.08
C LEU A 57 -0.86 -3.19 7.49
N PHE A 58 0.42 -3.54 7.58
CA PHE A 58 1.11 -3.74 8.85
C PHE A 58 2.13 -2.63 9.10
N THR A 59 2.27 -2.26 10.37
CA THR A 59 3.27 -1.32 10.88
C THR A 59 3.94 -1.87 12.13
N VAL A 60 5.20 -1.49 12.37
CA VAL A 60 5.87 -1.74 13.67
C VAL A 60 5.52 -0.59 14.62
N GLY A 61 4.76 -0.90 15.65
CA GLY A 61 4.17 0.06 16.58
C GLY A 61 2.82 0.60 16.11
N ALA A 62 2.17 1.38 16.96
CA ALA A 62 0.93 2.07 16.61
C ALA A 62 1.22 3.34 15.79
N LEU A 63 0.28 3.70 14.91
CA LEU A 63 0.24 5.02 14.29
C LEU A 63 -0.24 6.07 15.33
N PRO A 64 -0.02 7.37 15.09
CA PRO A 64 -0.42 8.44 16.02
C PRO A 64 -1.92 8.49 16.34
N ALA A 65 -2.77 7.95 15.46
CA ALA A 65 -4.21 7.81 15.67
C ALA A 65 -4.71 6.43 15.21
N THR A 66 -5.87 6.02 15.74
CA THR A 66 -6.55 4.77 15.34
C THR A 66 -7.21 4.87 13.97
N LYS A 67 -7.49 6.08 13.48
CA LYS A 67 -7.95 6.33 12.12
C LYS A 67 -7.23 7.53 11.54
N LEU A 68 -6.71 7.39 10.33
CA LEU A 68 -6.08 8.47 9.56
C LEU A 68 -6.67 8.50 8.16
N ASP A 69 -7.01 9.68 7.68
CA ASP A 69 -7.59 9.91 6.35
C ASP A 69 -6.66 10.84 5.55
N PHE A 70 -6.30 10.46 4.33
CA PHE A 70 -5.36 11.19 3.48
C PHE A 70 -5.94 11.45 2.09
N ASN A 71 -5.49 12.53 1.45
CA ASN A 71 -5.70 12.79 0.04
C ASN A 71 -4.36 12.70 -0.70
N VAL A 72 -4.30 11.89 -1.75
CA VAL A 72 -3.09 11.78 -2.59
C VAL A 72 -3.44 11.92 -4.05
N VAL A 73 -2.52 12.52 -4.81
CA VAL A 73 -2.65 12.69 -6.25
C VAL A 73 -1.56 11.85 -6.92
N LEU A 74 -1.96 11.01 -7.88
CA LEU A 74 -1.02 10.28 -8.74
C LEU A 74 -1.10 10.83 -10.16
N GLU A 75 0.04 11.15 -10.75
CA GLU A 75 0.15 11.48 -12.16
C GLU A 75 0.05 10.20 -13.01
N ASN A 76 -0.88 10.16 -13.99
CA ASN A 76 -0.79 9.15 -15.04
C ASN A 76 0.30 9.58 -16.02
N ALA A 77 1.47 8.94 -15.94
CA ALA A 77 2.30 8.78 -17.14
C ALA A 77 1.42 8.04 -18.15
N ALA A 78 1.06 8.71 -19.25
CA ALA A 78 0.17 8.18 -20.27
C ALA A 78 0.48 6.70 -20.53
N SER A 79 -0.45 5.81 -20.15
CA SER A 79 -0.24 4.38 -20.28
C SER A 79 0.15 4.08 -21.73
N ASN A 80 1.38 3.61 -21.94
CA ASN A 80 1.85 3.15 -23.22
C ASN A 80 1.14 1.83 -23.56
N ARG A 81 -0.17 1.89 -23.81
CA ARG A 81 -0.88 0.86 -24.58
C ARG A 81 -0.69 1.21 -26.04
N THR A 82 0.48 0.91 -26.57
CA THR A 82 0.60 0.63 -28.00
C THR A 82 -0.18 -0.65 -28.29
N ILE A 83 -1.45 -0.43 -28.65
CA ILE A 83 -2.13 -0.99 -29.82
C ILE A 83 -2.07 -2.52 -29.95
N ARG A 84 -3.17 -3.17 -29.54
CA ARG A 84 -3.64 -4.40 -30.21
C ARG A 84 -3.84 -4.06 -31.69
N GLY A 85 -3.24 -4.88 -32.56
CA GLY A 85 -3.15 -4.66 -34.00
C GLY A 85 -4.44 -4.13 -34.64
N GLY A 86 -4.32 -2.96 -35.24
CA GLY A 86 -5.23 -2.42 -36.23
C GLY A 86 -4.37 -1.80 -37.33
N SER A 87 -4.56 -2.25 -38.57
CA SER A 87 -3.81 -1.83 -39.75
C SER A 87 -3.68 -0.30 -39.89
N PRO A 88 -2.57 0.20 -40.45
CA PRO A 88 -2.37 1.63 -40.62
C PRO A 88 -3.26 2.15 -41.75
N SER A 89 -4.28 2.93 -41.41
CA SER A 89 -4.94 3.81 -42.36
C SER A 89 -4.21 5.15 -42.33
N GLU A 90 -3.62 5.51 -43.46
CA GLU A 90 -2.93 6.78 -43.67
C GLU A 90 -3.93 7.94 -43.57
N GLY A 91 -3.70 8.83 -42.61
CA GLY A 91 -4.56 9.98 -42.39
C GLY A 91 -4.11 10.82 -41.20
N GLU A 92 -3.28 11.82 -41.49
CA GLU A 92 -3.21 13.11 -40.81
C GLU A 92 -2.66 13.17 -39.37
N THR A 93 -1.45 13.71 -39.33
CA THR A 93 -0.71 14.23 -38.19
C THR A 93 -1.47 15.29 -37.39
N LYS A 94 -2.09 14.87 -36.27
CA LYS A 94 -2.20 15.72 -35.08
C LYS A 94 -1.81 14.91 -33.85
N ARG A 95 -0.52 15.02 -33.48
CA ARG A 95 0.01 14.53 -32.20
C ARG A 95 -0.64 15.35 -31.09
N SER A 96 -1.88 15.00 -30.73
CA SER A 96 -2.54 15.57 -29.56
C SER A 96 -1.66 15.23 -28.36
N ARG A 97 -1.06 16.28 -27.80
CA ARG A 97 -0.32 16.22 -26.54
C ARG A 97 -1.32 15.73 -25.49
N ARG A 98 -1.36 14.41 -25.25
CA ARG A 98 -2.21 13.82 -24.22
C ARG A 98 -1.81 14.47 -22.90
N VAL A 99 -2.67 15.35 -22.38
CA VAL A 99 -2.44 16.03 -21.12
C VAL A 99 -2.25 14.94 -20.05
N PRO A 100 -1.17 14.99 -19.24
CA PRO A 100 -1.01 14.08 -18.12
C PRO A 100 -2.27 14.18 -17.24
N GLN A 101 -3.04 13.11 -17.16
CA GLN A 101 -4.22 13.08 -16.30
C GLN A 101 -3.80 12.66 -14.91
N SER A 102 -3.63 13.62 -14.01
CA SER A 102 -3.53 13.34 -12.58
C SER A 102 -4.89 12.85 -12.05
N LYS A 103 -4.87 11.89 -11.13
CA LYS A 103 -6.07 11.43 -10.42
C LYS A 103 -5.88 11.58 -8.92
N GLN A 104 -6.90 12.06 -8.24
CA GLN A 104 -6.94 12.16 -6.79
C GLN A 104 -7.59 10.91 -6.18
N TYR A 105 -7.04 10.50 -5.04
CA TYR A 105 -7.47 9.34 -4.26
C TYR A 105 -7.63 9.74 -2.81
N LYS A 106 -8.68 9.21 -2.18
CA LYS A 106 -8.93 9.26 -0.75
C LYS A 106 -8.45 7.94 -0.14
N VAL A 107 -7.64 8.03 0.91
CA VAL A 107 -7.07 6.87 1.60
C VAL A 107 -7.48 6.92 3.06
N THR A 108 -7.97 5.80 3.59
CA THR A 108 -8.25 5.63 5.01
C THR A 108 -7.38 4.50 5.55
N LEU A 109 -6.69 4.75 6.66
CA LEU A 109 -6.03 3.73 7.47
C LEU A 109 -6.77 3.62 8.81
N SER A 110 -7.34 2.44 9.09
CA SER A 110 -8.08 2.17 10.32
C SER A 110 -7.42 1.05 11.11
N PHE A 111 -7.00 1.33 12.35
CA PHE A 111 -6.48 0.33 13.27
C PHE A 111 -7.53 -0.76 13.50
N ALA A 112 -7.10 -2.02 13.38
CA ALA A 112 -7.95 -3.18 13.59
C ALA A 112 -7.54 -3.95 14.84
N THR A 113 -6.28 -4.37 14.94
CA THR A 113 -5.80 -5.13 16.09
C THR A 113 -4.28 -5.07 16.23
N LYS A 114 -3.79 -5.56 17.37
CA LYS A 114 -2.37 -5.72 17.69
C LYS A 114 -1.97 -7.18 17.56
N ILE A 115 -0.75 -7.38 17.08
CA ILE A 115 -0.09 -8.68 16.99
C ILE A 115 1.20 -8.55 17.82
N PRO A 116 1.34 -9.30 18.92
CA PRO A 116 2.57 -9.31 19.71
C PRO A 116 3.77 -9.72 18.84
N ILE A 117 4.91 -9.03 18.96
CA ILE A 117 6.14 -9.44 18.25
C ILE A 117 6.53 -10.89 18.60
N GLN A 118 6.21 -11.32 19.83
CA GLN A 118 6.49 -12.67 20.29
C GLN A 118 5.75 -13.73 19.45
N ALA A 119 4.58 -13.41 18.89
CA ALA A 119 3.88 -14.32 17.98
C ALA A 119 4.71 -14.58 16.71
N VAL A 120 5.38 -13.55 16.18
CA VAL A 120 6.29 -13.68 15.03
C VAL A 120 7.54 -14.48 15.40
N VAL A 121 8.13 -14.22 16.57
CA VAL A 121 9.29 -14.99 17.07
C VAL A 121 8.93 -16.47 17.23
N ASN A 122 7.78 -16.77 17.84
CA ASN A 122 7.30 -18.14 18.03
C ASN A 122 7.05 -18.83 16.69
N ALA A 123 6.46 -18.13 15.71
CA ALA A 123 6.23 -18.68 14.38
C ALA A 123 7.54 -19.03 13.66
N LEU A 124 8.58 -18.19 13.80
CA LEU A 124 9.92 -18.47 13.26
C LEU A 124 10.59 -19.67 13.94
N GLN A 125 10.27 -19.94 15.20
CA GLN A 125 10.72 -21.13 15.94
C GLN A 125 9.89 -22.40 15.62
N GLY A 126 8.84 -22.28 14.80
CA GLY A 126 7.95 -23.39 14.46
C GLY A 126 6.97 -23.75 15.58
N HIS A 127 6.77 -22.89 16.58
CA HIS A 127 5.76 -23.09 17.61
C HIS A 127 4.37 -22.75 17.07
N ASP A 128 3.47 -23.73 17.14
CA ASP A 128 2.07 -23.51 16.82
C ASP A 128 1.36 -22.79 17.97
N SER A 129 0.53 -21.80 17.63
CA SER A 129 -0.25 -21.00 18.57
C SER A 129 -1.44 -20.38 17.87
N GLU A 130 -2.43 -19.89 18.62
CA GLU A 130 -3.61 -19.23 18.02
C GLU A 130 -3.25 -18.04 17.11
N GLN A 131 -2.11 -17.38 17.36
CA GLN A 131 -1.64 -16.21 16.61
C GLN A 131 -0.68 -16.57 15.47
N PHE A 132 -0.38 -17.86 15.28
CA PHE A 132 0.60 -18.35 14.30
C PHE A 132 0.23 -17.92 12.87
N HIS A 133 -1.04 -18.06 12.46
CA HIS A 133 -1.48 -17.67 11.12
C HIS A 133 -1.28 -16.18 10.84
N GLU A 134 -1.57 -15.32 11.83
CA GLU A 134 -1.39 -13.88 11.67
C GLU A 134 0.11 -13.52 11.64
N ALA A 135 0.92 -14.16 12.46
CA ALA A 135 2.38 -14.01 12.43
C ALA A 135 2.99 -14.42 11.08
N VAL A 136 2.58 -15.55 10.51
CA VAL A 136 3.01 -15.99 9.18
C VAL A 136 2.55 -15.03 8.10
N ARG A 137 1.31 -14.51 8.19
CA ARG A 137 0.79 -13.52 7.27
C ARG A 137 1.58 -12.22 7.29
N VAL A 138 1.97 -11.74 8.47
CA VAL A 138 2.86 -10.58 8.63
C VAL A 138 4.18 -10.80 7.89
N LEU A 139 4.82 -11.96 8.10
CA LEU A 139 6.08 -12.31 7.44
C LEU A 139 5.93 -12.35 5.91
N ASP A 140 4.90 -13.02 5.41
CA ASP A 140 4.62 -13.13 3.98
C ASP A 140 4.38 -11.76 3.31
N VAL A 141 3.59 -10.88 3.95
CA VAL A 141 3.35 -9.53 3.45
C VAL A 141 4.61 -8.66 3.50
N LEU A 142 5.40 -8.73 4.57
CA LEU A 142 6.67 -8.02 4.68
C LEU A 142 7.64 -8.40 3.57
N LEU A 143 7.81 -9.70 3.34
CA LEU A 143 8.71 -10.22 2.29
C LEU A 143 8.25 -9.80 0.90
N ARG A 144 6.96 -9.90 0.60
CA ARG A 144 6.40 -9.45 -0.68
C ARG A 144 6.50 -7.93 -0.86
N GLN A 145 6.31 -7.15 0.20
CA GLN A 145 6.52 -5.69 0.16
C GLN A 145 7.99 -5.36 -0.12
N HIS A 146 8.93 -6.05 0.53
CA HIS A 146 10.36 -5.85 0.29
C HIS A 146 10.72 -6.14 -1.16
N ALA A 147 10.31 -7.29 -1.71
CA ALA A 147 10.54 -7.64 -3.11
C ALA A 147 9.94 -6.61 -4.09
N ALA A 148 8.74 -6.10 -3.81
CA ALA A 148 8.10 -5.08 -4.64
C ALA A 148 8.87 -3.76 -4.69
N LYS A 149 9.52 -3.35 -3.58
CA LYS A 149 10.37 -2.13 -3.54
C LYS A 149 11.68 -2.30 -4.30
N GLN A 150 12.25 -3.51 -4.32
CA GLN A 150 13.46 -3.79 -5.09
C GLN A 150 13.19 -3.73 -6.61
N LEU A 151 12.02 -4.17 -7.05
CA LEU A 151 11.64 -4.12 -8.48
C LEU A 151 11.31 -2.71 -8.99
N SER A 152 10.99 -1.76 -8.12
CA SER A 152 10.68 -0.38 -8.51
C SER A 152 11.87 0.58 -8.45
N SER A 153 13.02 0.10 -7.96
CA SER A 153 14.26 0.88 -7.80
C SER A 153 15.36 0.52 -8.82
N GLY A 154 15.11 -0.46 -9.71
CA GLY A 154 15.94 -0.77 -10.88
C GLY A 154 15.30 -0.29 -12.18
#